data_AF-A0A7W0LI33-F1
#
_entry.id   AF-A0A7W0LI33-F1
#
_cell.length_a   1.000
_cell.length_b   1.000
_cell.length_c   1.000
_cell.angle_alpha   90.00
_cell.angle_beta   90.00
_cell.angle_gamma   90.00
#
_symmetry.space_group_name_H-M   'P 1'
#
loop_
_entity.id
_entity.type
_entity.pdbx_description
1 polymer ?
#
loop_
_entity_poly.entity_id
_entity_poly.type
_entity_poly.pdbx_seq_one_letter_code
_entity_poly.pdbx_strand_id
1 'polypeptide(L)'
;MTENEIRALLASIPPSPFLDKTPGTVAVLRSLVEEAGGDPDAVARWVEAKGGRVDKTQRFQLPALGPNFGRKISNGKVFYVVPTEALAD
;
A
#
# COMPACT_ATOMS: atom_id res chain seq x y z
N MET A 1 -3.91 -17.72 -0.79
CA MET A 1 -5.15 -16.92 -0.95
C MET A 1 -5.66 -17.07 -2.36
N THR A 2 -6.96 -17.12 -2.54
CA THR A 2 -7.63 -17.06 -3.84
C THR A 2 -7.78 -15.61 -4.33
N GLU A 3 -8.02 -15.40 -5.63
CA GLU A 3 -8.23 -14.06 -6.19
C GLU A 3 -9.39 -13.32 -5.51
N ASN A 4 -10.45 -14.04 -5.15
CA ASN A 4 -11.64 -13.45 -4.54
C ASN A 4 -11.38 -12.99 -3.09
N GLU A 5 -10.57 -13.76 -2.34
CA GLU A 5 -10.13 -13.37 -1.00
C GLU A 5 -9.22 -12.12 -1.04
N ILE A 6 -8.30 -12.05 -2.01
CA ILE A 6 -7.41 -10.88 -2.18
C ILE A 6 -8.24 -9.64 -2.54
N ARG A 7 -9.17 -9.75 -3.49
CA ARG A 7 -10.08 -8.67 -3.87
C ARG A 7 -10.89 -8.17 -2.65
N ALA A 8 -11.53 -9.08 -1.91
CA ALA A 8 -12.34 -8.73 -0.75
C ALA A 8 -11.49 -8.07 0.36
N LEU A 9 -10.28 -8.56 0.59
CA LEU A 9 -9.34 -7.98 1.55
C LEU A 9 -8.94 -6.56 1.14
N LEU A 10 -8.52 -6.37 -0.11
CA LEU A 10 -8.12 -5.05 -0.63
C LEU A 10 -9.28 -4.05 -0.64
N ALA A 11 -10.50 -4.51 -0.92
CA ALA A 11 -11.70 -3.68 -0.87
C ALA A 11 -12.10 -3.30 0.57
N SER A 12 -11.78 -4.13 1.56
CA SER A 12 -12.07 -3.85 2.97
C SER A 12 -11.07 -2.88 3.61
N ILE A 13 -9.86 -2.75 3.07
CA ILE A 13 -8.83 -1.86 3.61
C ILE A 13 -9.04 -0.43 3.10
N PRO A 14 -9.02 0.59 3.97
CA PRO A 14 -9.15 1.97 3.53
C PRO A 14 -7.98 2.37 2.61
N PRO A 15 -8.26 2.99 1.45
CA PRO A 15 -7.21 3.44 0.55
C PRO A 15 -6.37 4.55 1.18
N SER A 16 -5.08 4.53 0.90
CA SER A 16 -4.13 5.54 1.33
C SER A 16 -4.33 6.82 0.52
N PRO A 17 -4.55 7.97 1.17
CA PRO A 17 -4.67 9.25 0.46
C PRO A 17 -3.31 9.79 -0.03
N PHE A 18 -2.20 9.09 0.26
CA PHE A 18 -0.86 9.67 0.23
C PHE A 18 0.00 9.34 -0.99
N LEU A 19 -0.28 8.28 -1.76
CA LEU A 19 0.70 7.83 -2.78
C LEU A 19 0.33 7.93 -4.24
N ASP A 20 -0.94 7.85 -4.63
CA ASP A 20 -1.24 7.88 -6.06
C ASP A 20 -2.63 8.48 -6.25
N LYS A 21 -2.66 9.69 -6.85
CA LYS A 21 -3.91 10.32 -7.31
C LYS A 21 -4.17 10.01 -8.78
N THR A 22 -3.56 8.94 -9.31
CA THR A 22 -3.83 8.51 -10.68
C THR A 22 -5.30 8.09 -10.75
N PRO A 23 -6.10 8.75 -11.60
CA PRO A 23 -7.52 8.43 -11.71
C PRO A 23 -7.70 6.96 -12.09
N GLY A 24 -8.64 6.28 -11.44
CA GLY A 24 -8.89 4.86 -11.66
C GLY A 24 -7.95 3.91 -10.91
N THR A 25 -7.17 4.39 -9.93
CA THR A 25 -6.36 3.53 -9.06
C THR A 25 -6.55 3.85 -7.59
N VAL A 26 -6.32 2.86 -6.73
CA VAL A 26 -6.30 3.00 -5.27
C VAL A 26 -4.98 2.47 -4.73
N ALA A 27 -4.37 3.20 -3.80
CA ALA A 27 -3.18 2.76 -3.11
C ALA A 27 -3.57 2.12 -1.76
N VAL A 28 -3.10 0.90 -1.48
CA VAL A 28 -3.35 0.18 -0.21
C VAL A 28 -2.02 -0.04 0.50
N LEU A 29 -1.93 0.24 1.81
CA LEU A 29 -0.68 -0.01 2.55
C LEU A 29 -0.45 -1.51 2.70
N ARG A 30 0.79 -1.95 2.45
CA ARG A 30 1.20 -3.32 2.74
C ARG A 30 1.03 -3.69 4.21
N SER A 31 1.35 -2.78 5.13
CA SER A 31 1.17 -3.06 6.56
C SER A 31 -0.29 -3.34 6.93
N LEU A 32 -1.25 -2.65 6.30
CA LEU A 32 -2.67 -2.91 6.55
C LEU A 32 -3.12 -4.26 5.97
N VAL A 33 -2.54 -4.68 4.85
CA VAL A 33 -2.76 -6.01 4.26
C VAL A 33 -2.23 -7.09 5.21
N GLU A 34 -1.02 -6.93 5.74
CA GLU A 34 -0.41 -7.85 6.70
C GLU A 34 -1.20 -7.90 8.02
N GLU A 35 -1.66 -6.76 8.53
CA GLU A 35 -2.52 -6.67 9.73
C GLU A 35 -3.89 -7.31 9.53
N ALA A 36 -4.44 -7.26 8.31
CA ALA A 36 -5.68 -7.94 7.95
C ALA A 36 -5.50 -9.46 7.71
N GLY A 37 -4.29 -10.00 7.90
CA GLY A 37 -3.97 -11.41 7.70
C GLY A 37 -3.77 -11.79 6.23
N GLY A 38 -3.59 -10.81 5.34
CA GLY A 38 -3.31 -11.03 3.93
C GLY A 38 -1.87 -11.45 3.68
N ASP A 39 -1.67 -12.33 2.70
CA ASP A 39 -0.33 -12.74 2.26
C ASP A 39 0.25 -11.67 1.31
N PRO A 40 1.33 -10.97 1.70
CA PRO A 40 1.83 -9.83 0.94
C PRO A 40 2.41 -10.21 -0.43
N ASP A 41 2.93 -11.43 -0.58
CA ASP A 41 3.50 -11.93 -1.83
C ASP A 41 2.39 -12.35 -2.81
N ALA A 42 1.34 -13.01 -2.31
CA ALA A 42 0.17 -13.35 -3.10
C ALA A 42 -0.58 -12.09 -3.55
N VAL A 43 -0.74 -11.11 -2.66
CA VAL A 43 -1.34 -9.81 -2.98
C VAL A 43 -0.50 -9.06 -4.02
N ALA A 44 0.83 -9.01 -3.86
CA ALA A 44 1.72 -8.38 -4.86
C ALA A 44 1.52 -8.98 -6.25
N ARG A 45 1.59 -10.32 -6.36
CA ARG A 45 1.38 -11.03 -7.63
C ARG A 45 0.02 -10.78 -8.25
N TRP A 46 -1.04 -10.76 -7.43
CA TRP A 46 -2.39 -10.47 -7.90
C TRP A 46 -2.50 -9.05 -8.43
N VAL A 47 -1.95 -8.07 -7.71
CA VAL A 47 -1.95 -6.66 -8.11
C VAL A 47 -1.21 -6.48 -9.44
N GLU A 48 -0.03 -7.07 -9.59
CA GLU A 48 0.72 -7.04 -10.86
C GLU A 48 -0.06 -7.73 -12.00
N ALA A 49 -0.69 -8.87 -11.73
CA ALA A 49 -1.50 -9.60 -12.72
C ALA A 49 -2.73 -8.81 -13.21
N LYS A 50 -3.28 -7.91 -12.36
CA LYS A 50 -4.39 -7.02 -12.73
C LYS A 50 -3.93 -5.69 -13.35
N GLY A 51 -2.63 -5.53 -13.64
CA GLY A 51 -2.08 -4.30 -14.22
C GLY A 51 -1.81 -3.19 -13.20
N GLY A 52 -1.87 -3.51 -11.90
CA GLY A 52 -1.40 -2.66 -10.83
C GLY A 52 0.12 -2.74 -10.64
N ARG A 53 0.62 -2.07 -9.60
CA ARG A 53 2.05 -2.09 -9.25
C ARG A 53 2.27 -2.02 -7.74
N VAL A 54 3.41 -2.52 -7.29
CA VAL A 54 3.89 -2.30 -5.92
C VAL A 54 4.76 -1.04 -5.91
N ASP A 55 4.36 -0.05 -5.13
CA ASP A 55 5.09 1.21 -4.97
C ASP A 55 5.75 1.28 -3.57
N LYS A 56 6.83 2.02 -3.46
CA LYS A 56 7.57 2.17 -2.20
C LYS A 56 7.99 3.61 -2.01
N THR A 57 7.52 4.20 -0.92
CA THR A 57 8.01 5.52 -0.50
C THR A 57 9.48 5.46 -0.14
N GLN A 58 10.20 6.51 -0.51
CA GLN A 58 11.58 6.67 -0.10
C GLN A 58 11.68 6.86 1.41
N ARG A 59 12.75 6.30 1.98
CA ARG A 59 13.16 6.58 3.33
C ARG A 59 13.61 8.03 3.40
N PHE A 60 13.04 8.82 4.30
CA PHE A 60 13.50 10.19 4.53
C PHE A 60 13.88 10.38 6.00
N GLN A 61 14.93 11.18 6.19
CA GLN A 61 15.39 11.60 7.51
C GLN A 61 14.93 13.04 7.71
N LEU A 62 14.16 13.27 8.77
CA LEU A 62 13.88 14.63 9.20
C LEU A 62 15.03 15.09 10.12
N PRO A 63 15.66 16.25 9.84
CA PRO A 63 16.65 16.81 10.73
C PRO A 63 16.00 17.10 12.09
N ALA A 64 16.81 17.04 13.15
CA ALA A 64 16.38 17.41 14.48
C ALA A 64 15.92 18.89 14.47
N LEU A 65 14.69 19.16 14.89
CA LEU A 65 14.14 20.52 14.98
C LEU A 65 14.53 21.24 16.29
N GLY A 66 15.44 20.65 17.08
CA GLY A 66 15.96 21.25 18.31
C GLY A 66 16.53 20.21 19.28
N PRO A 67 17.09 20.64 20.42
CA PRO A 67 17.76 19.77 21.40
C PRO A 67 16.85 18.69 22.02
N ASN A 68 15.53 18.90 22.00
CA ASN A 68 14.54 17.94 22.51
C ASN A 68 13.83 17.12 21.40
N PHE A 69 14.06 17.44 20.13
CA PHE A 69 13.48 16.72 19.00
C PHE A 69 14.54 15.87 18.33
N GLY A 70 14.64 14.61 18.75
CA GLY A 70 15.55 13.63 18.15
C GLY A 70 15.33 13.46 16.64
N ARG A 71 16.37 12.99 15.93
CA ARG A 71 16.25 12.64 14.51
C ARG A 71 15.15 11.59 14.33
N LYS A 72 14.18 11.89 13.46
CA LYS A 72 13.13 10.94 13.10
C LYS A 72 13.48 10.29 11.76
N ILE A 73 13.65 8.97 11.79
CA ILE A 73 13.84 8.16 10.58
C ILE A 73 12.48 7.58 10.22
N SER A 74 11.88 8.06 9.14
CA SER A 74 10.71 7.40 8.56
C SER A 74 11.20 6.30 7.64
N ASN A 75 10.90 5.04 7.97
CA ASN A 75 11.10 3.93 7.05
C ASN A 75 10.16 4.08 5.86
N GLY A 76 10.67 3.77 4.66
CA GLY A 76 9.85 3.72 3.46
C GLY A 76 8.73 2.69 3.61
N LYS A 77 7.49 3.15 3.50
CA LYS A 77 6.29 2.32 3.45
C LYS A 77 6.09 1.75 2.05
N VAL A 78 5.59 0.52 1.97
CA VAL A 78 5.26 -0.19 0.74
C VAL A 78 3.74 -0.14 0.52
N PHE A 79 3.33 0.07 -0.72
CA PHE A 79 1.94 0.23 -1.12
C PHE A 79 1.63 -0.63 -2.34
N TYR A 80 0.40 -1.10 -2.42
CA TYR A 80 -0.17 -1.75 -3.58
C TYR A 80 -1.02 -0.74 -4.32
N VAL A 81 -0.65 -0.37 -5.53
CA VAL A 81 -1.45 0.49 -6.41
C VAL A 81 -2.28 -0.42 -7.30
N VAL A 82 -3.58 -0.44 -7.06
CA VAL A 82 -4.54 -1.36 -7.67
C VAL A 82 -5.50 -0.57 -8.55
N PRO A 83 -5.75 -1.00 -9.80
CA PRO A 83 -6.81 -0.40 -10.61
C PRO A 83 -8.17 -0.58 -9.93
N THR A 84 -8.99 0.46 -9.88
CA THR A 84 -10.34 0.38 -9.30
C THR A 84 -11.22 -0.61 -10.05
N GLU A 85 -10.99 -0.77 -11.36
CA GLU A 85 -11.66 -1.78 -12.20
C GLU A 85 -11.35 -3.22 -11.76
N ALA A 86 -10.18 -3.49 -11.16
CA ALA A 86 -9.86 -4.82 -10.65
C ALA A 86 -10.59 -5.14 -9.33
N LEU A 87 -11.08 -4.09 -8.66
CA LEU A 87 -11.87 -4.17 -7.42
C LEU A 87 -13.38 -4.06 -7.66
N ALA A 88 -13.78 -3.48 -8.80
CA ALA A 88 -15.13 -3.59 -9.33
C ALA A 88 -15.35 -5.02 -9.87
N ASP A 89 -16.53 -5.56 -9.64
CA ASP A 89 -16.87 -6.93 -10.02
C ASP A 89 -16.88 -7.15 -11.54
#